data_AF-A0A2D6KDK1-F1
#
_entry.id   AF-A0A2D6KDK1-F1
#
_cell.length_a   1.000
_cell.length_b   1.000
_cell.length_c   1.000
_cell.angle_alpha   90.00
_cell.angle_beta   90.00
_cell.angle_gamma   90.00
#
_symmetry.space_group_name_H-M   'P 1'
#
loop_
_entity.id
_entity.type
_entity.pdbx_description
1 polymer ?
#
loop_
_entity_poly.entity_id
_entity_poly.type
_entity_poly.pdbx_seq_one_letter_code
_entity_poly.pdbx_strand_id
1 'polypeptide(L)'
;MGSKTQKIKEGKGSGAKGADALLTESAVPAVVESIVGRTGAKGEVTQVKCRILQGFDKGKVMRRNVKGPVRAKDILMLRETQIEARRIKGKYSRSSA
;
A
#
# COMPACT_ATOMS: atom_id res chain seq x y z
N MET A 1 -0.99 29.43 -36.72
CA MET A 1 -2.03 28.53 -36.19
C MET A 1 -1.39 27.60 -35.16
N GLY A 2 -1.14 28.12 -33.96
CA GLY A 2 -0.42 27.40 -32.89
C GLY A 2 -1.41 26.70 -31.96
N SER A 3 -1.35 25.37 -31.94
CA SER A 3 -2.13 24.53 -31.04
C SER A 3 -1.58 24.60 -29.61
N LYS A 4 -2.23 25.43 -28.78
CA LYS A 4 -2.15 25.36 -27.31
C LYS A 4 -2.93 24.14 -26.85
N THR A 5 -2.33 23.20 -26.10
CA THR A 5 -3.10 22.34 -25.17
C THR A 5 -2.26 21.91 -23.96
N GLN A 6 -2.46 22.68 -22.88
CA GLN A 6 -2.68 22.28 -21.49
C GLN A 6 -1.61 21.47 -20.72
N LYS A 7 -0.94 22.21 -19.81
CA LYS A 7 -0.16 21.71 -18.67
C LYS A 7 -1.07 20.99 -17.68
N ILE A 8 -0.83 19.70 -17.46
CA ILE A 8 -1.41 18.94 -16.35
C ILE A 8 -0.67 19.34 -15.07
N LYS A 9 -1.32 20.17 -14.25
CA LYS A 9 -0.94 20.41 -12.84
C LYS A 9 -1.63 19.35 -12.00
N GLU A 10 -0.89 18.34 -11.56
CA GLU A 10 -1.37 17.38 -10.57
C GLU A 10 -0.73 17.65 -9.21
N GLY A 11 -1.57 18.15 -8.29
CA GLY A 11 -1.56 17.78 -6.87
C GLY A 11 -0.32 18.11 -6.05
N LYS A 12 -0.30 19.31 -5.45
CA LYS A 12 0.40 19.52 -4.18
C LYS A 12 -0.24 18.62 -3.11
N GLY A 13 0.36 17.46 -2.86
CA GLY A 13 0.14 16.69 -1.65
C GLY A 13 0.72 17.47 -0.47
N SER A 14 -0.16 18.12 0.29
CA SER A 14 0.13 18.72 1.59
C SER A 14 0.46 17.63 2.60
N GLY A 15 1.72 17.18 2.62
CA GLY A 15 2.29 16.43 3.74
C GLY A 15 3.04 17.42 4.62
N ALA A 16 2.39 17.90 5.68
CA ALA A 16 2.99 18.77 6.67
C ALA A 16 4.31 18.18 7.17
N LYS A 17 5.38 18.99 7.11
CA LYS A 17 6.57 18.79 7.94
C LYS A 17 6.10 18.90 9.40
N GLY A 18 6.16 17.80 10.13
CA GLY A 18 5.70 17.75 11.52
C GLY A 18 6.38 16.61 12.27
N ALA A 19 7.58 16.93 12.76
CA ALA A 19 8.23 16.37 13.94
C ALA A 19 8.36 14.84 14.06
N ASP A 20 9.58 14.36 13.80
CA ASP A 20 10.28 13.47 14.73
C ASP A 20 9.80 13.66 16.18
N ALA A 21 9.00 12.72 16.69
CA ALA A 21 8.97 12.34 18.10
C ALA A 21 7.95 11.22 18.34
N LEU A 22 8.36 10.26 19.16
CA LEU A 22 7.52 9.26 19.86
C LEU A 22 7.26 7.98 19.06
N LEU A 23 8.36 7.23 18.96
CA LEU A 23 8.36 5.76 19.00
C LEU A 23 7.47 5.30 20.16
N THR A 24 6.26 4.85 19.84
CA THR A 24 5.47 3.74 20.43
C THR A 24 4.02 3.79 19.91
N GLU A 25 3.53 4.94 19.42
CA GLU A 25 2.14 5.12 18.94
C GLU A 25 1.97 5.78 17.55
N SER A 26 3.06 6.09 16.84
CA SER A 26 2.97 6.79 15.55
C SER A 26 2.71 5.83 14.38
N ALA A 27 1.53 5.95 13.78
CA ALA A 27 1.20 5.21 12.57
C ALA A 27 2.10 5.65 11.41
N VAL A 28 2.70 4.67 10.72
CA VAL A 28 3.64 4.89 9.63
C VAL A 28 2.91 4.95 8.29
N PRO A 29 3.04 6.04 7.52
CA PRO A 29 2.44 6.13 6.19
C PRO A 29 3.15 5.20 5.18
N ALA A 30 2.37 4.46 4.40
CA ALA A 30 2.83 3.60 3.32
C ALA A 30 1.93 3.74 2.08
N VAL A 31 2.52 3.73 0.89
CA VAL A 31 1.80 3.84 -0.38
C VAL A 31 1.55 2.46 -0.98
N VAL A 32 0.34 2.19 -1.44
CA VAL A 32 0.00 0.95 -2.16
C VAL A 32 0.67 0.98 -3.54
N GLU A 33 1.57 0.03 -3.78
CA GLU A 33 2.29 -0.10 -5.05
C GLU A 33 1.54 -1.03 -6.01
N SER A 34 1.07 -2.19 -5.52
CA SER A 34 0.31 -3.14 -6.33
C SER A 34 -0.66 -3.97 -5.50
N ILE A 35 -1.72 -4.42 -6.16
CA ILE A 35 -2.72 -5.32 -5.56
C ILE A 35 -2.34 -6.75 -5.93
N VAL A 36 -2.22 -7.63 -4.93
CA VAL A 36 -1.84 -9.03 -5.15
C VAL A 36 -3.06 -9.86 -5.55
N GLY A 37 -4.17 -9.66 -4.85
CA GLY A 37 -5.41 -10.40 -5.10
C GLY A 37 -6.35 -10.41 -3.90
N ARG A 38 -7.53 -10.99 -4.07
CA ARG A 38 -8.51 -11.19 -2.99
C ARG A 38 -8.21 -12.46 -2.20
N THR A 39 -8.37 -12.36 -0.89
CA THR A 39 -8.09 -13.40 0.12
C THR A 39 -9.23 -13.47 1.13
N GLY A 40 -9.29 -14.56 1.90
CA GLY A 40 -10.31 -14.81 2.91
C GLY A 40 -11.47 -15.65 2.35
N ALA A 41 -12.11 -16.43 3.21
CA ALA A 41 -13.13 -17.41 2.80
C ALA A 41 -14.31 -16.79 2.01
N LYS A 42 -14.64 -15.52 2.30
CA LYS A 42 -15.70 -14.75 1.65
C LYS A 42 -15.20 -13.70 0.64
N GLY A 43 -13.89 -13.60 0.40
CA GLY A 43 -13.31 -12.62 -0.53
C GLY A 43 -13.37 -11.16 -0.07
N GLU A 44 -13.62 -10.91 1.22
CA GLU A 44 -13.75 -9.57 1.82
C GLU A 44 -12.43 -8.81 1.96
N VAL A 45 -11.31 -9.53 1.89
CA VAL A 45 -9.97 -8.99 2.17
C VAL A 45 -9.16 -8.96 0.89
N THR A 46 -8.53 -7.83 0.61
CA THR A 46 -7.60 -7.67 -0.50
C THR A 46 -6.18 -7.65 0.05
N GLN A 47 -5.31 -8.52 -0.45
CA GLN A 47 -3.88 -8.45 -0.15
C GLN A 47 -3.23 -7.43 -1.08
N VAL A 48 -2.51 -6.47 -0.50
CA VAL A 48 -1.79 -5.41 -1.20
C VAL A 48 -0.31 -5.47 -0.87
N LYS A 49 0.52 -5.02 -1.80
CA LYS A 49 1.90 -4.63 -1.54
C LYS A 49 1.95 -3.12 -1.36
N CYS A 50 2.42 -2.68 -0.21
CA CYS A 50 2.63 -1.28 0.09
C CYS A 50 4.11 -1.00 0.38
N ARG A 51 4.56 0.19 -0.01
CA ARG A 51 5.90 0.72 0.19
C ARG A 51 5.87 1.77 1.29
N ILE A 52 6.74 1.62 2.28
CA ILE A 52 6.80 2.53 3.41
C ILE A 52 7.43 3.87 2.99
N LEU A 53 6.83 4.99 3.40
CA LEU A 53 7.33 6.33 3.10
C LEU A 53 8.23 6.92 4.20
N GLN A 54 7.98 6.58 5.46
CA GLN A 54 8.62 7.18 6.63
C GLN A 54 9.03 6.12 7.67
N GLY A 55 9.96 6.44 8.56
CA GLY A 55 10.39 5.58 9.66
C GLY A 55 11.61 4.70 9.32
N PHE A 56 11.87 3.73 10.19
CA PHE A 56 13.05 2.87 10.15
C PHE A 56 13.13 2.03 8.86
N ASP A 57 12.00 1.49 8.42
CA ASP A 57 11.89 0.62 7.24
C ASP A 57 11.61 1.39 5.93
N LYS A 58 12.02 2.66 5.82
CA LYS A 58 11.71 3.49 4.64
C LYS A 58 12.13 2.81 3.33
N GLY A 59 11.21 2.74 2.37
CA GLY A 59 11.43 2.12 1.06
C GLY A 59 11.24 0.60 1.03
N LYS A 60 11.03 -0.06 2.16
CA LYS A 60 10.69 -1.49 2.21
C LYS A 60 9.29 -1.71 1.64
N VAL A 61 9.17 -2.76 0.82
CA VAL A 61 7.88 -3.24 0.30
C VAL A 61 7.40 -4.38 1.18
N MET A 62 6.17 -4.26 1.67
CA MET A 62 5.53 -5.25 2.55
C MET A 62 4.14 -5.60 2.09
N ARG A 63 3.65 -6.77 2.51
CA ARG A 63 2.29 -7.22 2.24
C ARG A 63 1.37 -6.91 3.40
N ARG A 64 0.22 -6.31 3.09
CA ARG A 64 -0.84 -6.06 4.07
C ARG A 64 -2.20 -6.49 3.54
N ASN A 65 -3.06 -6.85 4.50
CA ASN A 65 -4.45 -7.18 4.24
C ASN A 65 -5.29 -5.93 4.48
N VAL A 66 -6.05 -5.54 3.47
CA VAL A 66 -6.96 -4.39 3.53
C VAL A 66 -8.38 -4.92 3.37
N LYS A 67 -9.30 -4.48 4.21
CA LYS A 67 -10.71 -4.78 4.06
C LYS A 67 -11.34 -3.75 3.12
N GLY A 68 -12.06 -4.22 2.11
CA GLY A 68 -12.74 -3.36 1.15
C GLY A 68 -11.95 -3.08 -0.14
N PRO A 69 -12.49 -2.20 -1.01
CA PRO A 69 -11.84 -1.81 -2.26
C PRO A 69 -10.64 -0.90 -2.00
N VAL A 70 -9.56 -1.12 -2.74
CA VAL A 70 -8.31 -0.35 -2.65
C VAL A 70 -7.76 -0.17 -4.06
N ARG A 71 -7.06 0.94 -4.29
CA ARG A 71 -6.45 1.29 -5.57
C ARG A 71 -4.94 1.45 -5.41
N ALA A 72 -4.22 1.32 -6.52
CA ALA A 72 -2.81 1.67 -6.55
C ALA A 72 -2.64 3.16 -6.23
N LYS A 73 -1.56 3.51 -5.54
CA LYS A 73 -1.23 4.86 -5.03
C LYS A 73 -2.05 5.34 -3.81
N ASP A 74 -2.94 4.52 -3.26
CA ASP A 74 -3.59 4.84 -1.98
C ASP A 74 -2.58 4.85 -0.83
N ILE A 75 -2.84 5.63 0.21
CA ILE A 75 -1.99 5.71 1.41
C ILE A 75 -2.63 4.92 2.55
N LEU A 76 -1.86 4.02 3.15
CA LEU A 76 -2.22 3.23 4.31
C LEU A 76 -1.40 3.70 5.52
N MET A 77 -2.07 3.88 6.65
CA MET A 77 -1.43 4.15 7.93
C MET A 77 -1.19 2.82 8.65
N LEU A 78 0.07 2.43 8.77
CA LEU A 78 0.48 1.17 9.37
C LEU A 78 0.83 1.38 10.83
N ARG A 79 0.14 0.70 11.75
CA ARG A 79 0.52 0.71 13.18
C ARG A 79 1.84 -0.01 13.42
N GLU A 80 2.14 -1.01 12.61
CA GLU A 80 3.33 -1.84 12.74
C GLU A 80 3.96 -2.05 11.36
N THR A 81 5.28 -1.98 11.25
CA THR A 81 6.02 -2.23 9.99
C THR A 81 6.75 -3.57 9.98
N GLN A 82 6.77 -4.29 11.10
CA GLN A 82 7.57 -5.51 11.27
C GLN A 82 6.84 -6.77 10.83
N ILE A 83 5.51 -6.81 10.96
CA ILE A 83 4.70 -7.99 10.66
C ILE A 83 4.17 -7.93 9.22
N GLU A 84 4.46 -8.95 8.42
CA GLU A 84 3.90 -9.08 7.07
C GLU A 84 2.72 -10.05 7.02
N ALA A 85 1.74 -9.75 6.15
CA ALA A 85 0.71 -10.72 5.81
C ALA A 85 1.32 -11.94 5.11
N ARG A 86 0.90 -13.13 5.53
CA ARG A 86 1.31 -14.40 4.91
C ARG A 86 1.00 -14.38 3.42
N ARG A 87 1.92 -14.91 2.61
CA ARG A 87 1.70 -15.08 1.17
C ARG A 87 0.44 -15.92 0.93
N ILE A 88 -0.43 -15.47 0.04
CA ILE A 88 -1.53 -16.30 -0.48
C ILE A 88 -0.89 -17.53 -1.14
N LYS A 89 -1.15 -18.72 -0.59
CA LYS A 89 -0.87 -19.99 -1.27
C LYS A 89 -2.09 -20.29 -2.13
N GLY A 90 -1.91 -20.27 -3.45
CA GLY A 90 -2.93 -20.80 -4.36
C GLY A 90 -3.13 -22.28 -4.06
N LYS A 91 -4.36 -22.67 -3.71
CA LYS A 91 -4.78 -24.07 -3.86
C LYS A 91 -5.01 -24.26 -5.36
N TYR A 92 -4.59 -25.40 -5.90
CA TYR A 92 -4.59 -25.73 -7.34
C TYR A 92 -3.42 -25.13 -8.13
N SER A 93 -2.20 -25.61 -7.87
CA SER A 93 -1.42 -26.06 -9.04
C SER A 93 -2.28 -27.13 -9.70
N ARG A 94 -2.75 -26.90 -10.93
CA ARG A 94 -3.36 -27.97 -11.73
C ARG A 94 -2.50 -29.20 -11.53
N SER A 95 -3.09 -30.27 -11.01
CA SER A 95 -2.53 -31.60 -11.20
C SER A 95 -2.33 -31.74 -12.70
N SER A 96 -1.07 -31.73 -13.13
CA SER A 96 -0.72 -32.19 -14.46
C SER A 96 -1.28 -33.61 -14.56
N ALA A 97 -2.24 -33.77 -15.45
CA ALA A 97 -2.67 -35.08 -15.92
C ALA A 97 -1.50 -35.80 -16.59
#